data_AF-A0A6A5XAV3-F1
#
_entry.id   AF-A0A6A5XAV3-F1
#
_cell.length_a   1.000
_cell.length_b   1.000
_cell.length_c   1.000
_cell.angle_alpha   90.00
_cell.angle_beta   90.00
_cell.angle_gamma   90.00
#
_symmetry.space_group_name_H-M   'P 1'
#
loop_
_entity.id
_entity.type
_entity.pdbx_description
1 polymer ?
#
loop_
_entity_poly.entity_id
_entity_poly.type
_entity_poly.pdbx_seq_one_letter_code
_entity_poly.pdbx_strand_id
1 'polypeptide(L)'
;MHQVLNKPDFSIHGLVDAKKYRINEYTPKGRGGIYVRLYLSGKNATFWTPGKNHLYFGHTIEFCSRYTSHQTKSTAKHSLLKETAERMIMFPVAIFEHENKTVYLLIEQIFVCLLQTWRRDVFAIRPGGSGAKLLAERPTAAAAVDAAHYYKMAIDLVAAKTGWPGGVLRESFQVPFGVNFSSPLQEIVFTERPLLLRKDTWIMNKQTGEPYQIAEFRRAKSKLASWRERKSATGKSTNFGTHVFSGASLKDGGSFSFEMFCTETPNGINGPLPGSRFYVTIDVRLDWKPHSKSWACLPEIGPYEDWDRANSWAIRANWEHPPASGQWRHRWIQYFTPSVLIATNVPGGFNAYAQGIRMIHWLFGETPTHKHSWIPDAYGAAFVKQMKWDFLTMTIDFATPVRLPPPISAARRSAASIKAQMKQPQYLLEGVDGPFQEKVGHRGIVCDTCRLMAFDNTPCIQVADRRVCKNCLEIYGRPCCSWTPTLRNRSTQEDKMSPDQIVQRNTIRSALICRPAAPRDSTPISTRIRFIADRPAQDSLMADEDEVPRFEIPDSEDDESDLD
;
A
#
# COMPACT_ATOMS: atom_id res chain seq x y z
N MET A 1 13.93 12.83 31.38
CA MET A 1 14.83 12.04 30.50
C MET A 1 16.03 12.86 30.03
N HIS A 2 15.84 14.00 29.37
CA HIS A 2 16.93 14.89 28.92
C HIS A 2 17.95 15.23 30.04
N GLN A 3 17.48 15.62 31.23
CA GLN A 3 18.33 15.89 32.40
C GLN A 3 19.17 14.67 32.87
N VAL A 4 18.69 13.44 32.66
CA VAL A 4 19.42 12.22 33.05
C VAL A 4 20.42 11.84 31.98
N LEU A 5 20.02 11.91 30.71
CA LEU A 5 20.86 11.56 29.58
C LEU A 5 22.05 12.53 29.49
N ASN A 6 21.83 13.83 29.63
CA ASN A 6 22.88 14.85 29.55
C ASN A 6 23.83 14.91 30.74
N LYS A 7 23.69 14.05 31.75
CA LYS A 7 24.71 13.99 32.80
C LYS A 7 26.06 13.55 32.20
N PRO A 8 27.17 14.20 32.55
CA PRO A 8 28.50 13.83 32.04
C PRO A 8 28.88 12.38 32.31
N ASP A 9 28.43 11.84 33.45
CA ASP A 9 28.70 10.49 33.95
C ASP A 9 27.73 9.42 33.46
N PHE A 10 26.73 9.78 32.64
CA PHE A 10 25.80 8.80 32.08
C PHE A 10 26.54 7.82 31.15
N SER A 11 26.58 6.55 31.57
CA SER A 11 27.28 5.46 30.86
C SER A 11 26.46 4.17 30.84
N ILE A 12 26.77 3.26 29.91
CA ILE A 12 26.13 1.94 29.93
C ILE A 12 26.49 1.15 31.20
N HIS A 13 27.69 1.35 31.73
CA HIS A 13 28.16 0.63 32.92
C HIS A 13 27.37 1.10 34.15
N GLY A 14 27.11 2.40 34.26
CA GLY A 14 26.17 2.93 35.26
C GLY A 14 24.78 2.31 35.17
N LEU A 15 24.27 2.05 33.96
CA LEU A 15 23.00 1.31 33.78
C LEU A 15 23.12 -0.18 34.17
N VAL A 16 24.25 -0.82 33.87
CA VAL A 16 24.54 -2.21 34.25
C VAL A 16 24.64 -2.35 35.77
N ASP A 17 25.20 -1.37 36.46
CA ASP A 17 25.38 -1.35 37.91
C ASP A 17 24.08 -1.01 38.64
N ALA A 18 23.27 -0.10 38.08
CA ALA A 18 21.97 0.28 38.61
C ALA A 18 20.84 -0.73 38.34
N LYS A 19 21.08 -1.78 37.54
CA LYS A 19 20.01 -2.71 37.16
C LYS A 19 19.50 -3.50 38.37
N LYS A 20 18.18 -3.54 38.53
CA LYS A 20 17.52 -4.34 39.57
C LYS A 20 17.25 -5.79 39.15
N TYR A 21 17.26 -6.06 37.85
CA TYR A 21 16.88 -7.35 37.28
C TYR A 21 17.93 -7.84 36.28
N ARG A 22 18.07 -9.17 36.17
CA ARG A 22 18.83 -9.84 35.11
C ARG A 22 17.88 -10.69 34.29
N ILE A 23 18.17 -10.82 33.00
CA ILE A 23 17.43 -11.74 32.11
C ILE A 23 18.29 -13.00 31.92
N ASN A 24 17.72 -14.14 32.27
CA ASN A 24 18.31 -15.48 32.18
C ASN A 24 17.21 -16.55 32.07
N GLU A 25 17.59 -17.82 32.03
CA GLU A 25 16.71 -18.98 31.98
C GLU A 25 15.76 -19.11 33.18
N TYR A 26 16.04 -18.43 34.30
CA TYR A 26 15.23 -18.42 35.52
C TYR A 26 14.33 -17.18 35.64
N THR A 27 14.32 -16.29 34.65
CA THR A 27 13.49 -15.09 34.68
C THR A 27 12.00 -15.49 34.70
N PRO A 28 11.16 -14.89 35.58
CA PRO A 28 9.74 -15.24 35.64
C PRO A 28 9.06 -15.12 34.28
N LYS A 29 8.32 -16.17 33.91
CA LYS A 29 7.47 -16.19 32.70
C LYS A 29 6.38 -15.11 32.79
N GLY A 30 5.87 -14.69 31.63
CA GLY A 30 4.82 -13.67 31.55
C GLY A 30 5.31 -12.23 31.79
N ARG A 31 6.63 -12.00 31.86
CA ARG A 31 7.21 -10.65 31.92
C ARG A 31 7.87 -10.29 30.61
N GLY A 32 7.46 -9.16 30.03
CA GLY A 32 7.99 -8.62 28.80
C GLY A 32 8.42 -7.16 28.92
N GLY A 33 9.06 -6.68 27.87
CA GLY A 33 9.38 -5.28 27.64
C GLY A 33 10.65 -5.08 26.86
N ILE A 34 11.33 -3.96 27.13
CA ILE A 34 12.56 -3.58 26.43
C ILE A 34 13.75 -4.12 27.22
N TYR A 35 14.63 -4.81 26.51
CA TYR A 35 15.89 -5.29 27.05
C TYR A 35 17.07 -4.71 26.26
N VAL A 36 18.22 -4.74 26.91
CA VAL A 36 19.49 -4.42 26.30
C VAL A 36 20.38 -5.66 26.31
N ARG A 37 21.21 -5.82 25.27
CA ARG A 37 22.34 -6.77 25.27
C ARG A 37 23.62 -5.99 25.08
N LEU A 38 24.51 -6.10 26.05
CA LEU A 38 25.87 -5.56 26.00
C LEU A 38 26.83 -6.72 25.73
N TYR A 39 27.61 -6.60 24.66
CA TYR A 39 28.60 -7.59 24.27
C TYR A 39 30.00 -7.01 24.40
N LEU A 40 30.93 -7.80 24.91
CA LEU A 40 32.36 -7.60 24.70
C LEU A 40 32.78 -8.56 23.60
N SER A 41 33.01 -8.06 22.39
CA SER A 41 33.49 -8.89 21.27
C SER A 41 34.86 -9.47 21.61
N GLY A 42 35.09 -10.74 21.33
CA GLY A 42 36.37 -11.38 21.58
C GLY A 42 37.47 -10.95 20.62
N LYS A 43 38.71 -11.25 20.98
CA LYS A 43 39.92 -10.89 20.22
C LYS A 43 39.94 -11.42 18.78
N ASN A 44 39.24 -12.52 18.49
CA ASN A 44 39.21 -13.16 17.18
C ASN A 44 37.99 -12.78 16.32
N ALA A 45 37.22 -11.76 16.71
CA ALA A 45 36.06 -11.33 15.94
C ALA A 45 36.50 -10.77 14.56
N THR A 46 36.08 -11.40 13.48
CA THR A 46 36.48 -10.98 12.12
C THR A 46 35.56 -9.91 11.52
N PHE A 47 34.27 -9.96 11.87
CA PHE A 47 33.27 -9.02 11.39
C PHE A 47 33.07 -7.81 12.33
N TRP A 48 33.27 -8.02 13.63
CA TRP A 48 33.06 -7.01 14.68
C TRP A 48 34.40 -6.50 15.18
N THR A 49 34.48 -5.26 15.65
CA THR A 49 35.74 -4.69 16.12
C THR A 49 36.25 -5.43 17.36
N PRO A 50 37.36 -6.19 17.30
CA PRO A 50 37.81 -7.04 18.40
C PRO A 50 38.03 -6.29 19.71
N GLY A 51 37.70 -6.94 20.83
CA GLY A 51 37.92 -6.39 22.16
C GLY A 51 37.11 -5.13 22.50
N LYS A 52 36.04 -4.82 21.77
CA LYS A 52 35.21 -3.63 21.99
C LYS A 52 33.79 -3.96 22.42
N ASN A 53 33.20 -3.02 23.16
CA ASN A 53 31.81 -3.12 23.58
C ASN A 53 30.86 -2.84 22.41
N HIS A 54 29.79 -3.62 22.33
CA HIS A 54 28.72 -3.48 21.34
C HIS A 54 27.36 -3.51 22.03
N LEU A 55 26.42 -2.68 21.58
CA LEU A 55 25.11 -2.50 22.23
C LEU A 55 23.94 -2.82 21.31
N TYR A 56 23.00 -3.61 21.81
CA TYR A 56 21.74 -3.94 21.16
C TYR A 56 20.56 -3.57 22.06
N PHE A 57 19.53 -2.94 21.51
CA PHE A 57 18.21 -2.86 22.13
C PHE A 57 17.24 -3.78 21.41
N GLY A 58 16.38 -4.46 22.18
CA GLY A 58 15.34 -5.33 21.65
C GLY A 58 14.10 -5.32 22.54
N HIS A 59 12.99 -5.80 22.01
CA HIS A 59 11.78 -6.06 22.79
C HIS A 59 11.43 -7.54 22.86
N THR A 60 10.63 -7.91 23.85
CA THR A 60 9.99 -9.23 23.93
C THR A 60 8.74 -9.20 24.79
N ILE A 61 7.75 -10.04 24.48
CA ILE A 61 6.60 -10.31 25.36
C ILE A 61 6.99 -11.19 26.56
N GLU A 62 8.08 -11.93 26.44
CA GLU A 62 8.53 -12.84 27.48
C GLU A 62 10.06 -12.93 27.51
N PHE A 63 10.67 -12.50 28.61
CA PHE A 63 12.13 -12.37 28.73
C PHE A 63 12.86 -13.71 28.77
N CYS A 64 12.34 -14.72 29.48
CA CYS A 64 13.00 -16.04 29.60
C CYS A 64 13.03 -16.77 28.24
N SER A 65 11.89 -16.90 27.55
CA SER A 65 11.87 -17.47 26.19
C SER A 65 12.78 -16.71 25.23
N ARG A 66 12.82 -15.37 25.29
CA ARG A 66 13.72 -14.60 24.44
C ARG A 66 15.19 -14.88 24.74
N TYR A 67 15.56 -14.99 26.01
CA TYR A 67 16.92 -15.37 26.41
C TYR A 67 17.30 -16.74 25.84
N THR A 68 16.45 -17.75 26.05
CA THR A 68 16.66 -19.11 25.55
C THR A 68 16.71 -19.19 24.02
N SER A 69 15.86 -18.42 23.33
CA SER A 69 15.89 -18.31 21.87
C SER A 69 17.22 -17.73 21.38
N HIS A 70 17.74 -16.71 22.07
CA HIS A 70 19.05 -16.16 21.77
C HIS A 70 20.18 -17.17 22.06
N GLN A 71 19.95 -18.18 22.90
CA GLN A 71 20.91 -19.25 23.12
C GLN A 71 20.98 -20.26 21.97
N THR A 72 19.82 -20.63 21.40
CA THR A 72 19.70 -21.80 20.53
C THR A 72 19.67 -21.48 19.03
N LYS A 73 19.34 -20.25 18.62
CA LYS A 73 19.18 -19.91 17.20
C LYS A 73 19.64 -18.49 16.89
N SER A 74 20.51 -18.37 15.89
CA SER A 74 20.38 -17.31 14.88
C SER A 74 21.34 -17.60 13.71
N THR A 75 20.91 -17.34 12.48
CA THR A 75 21.72 -17.45 11.25
C THR A 75 22.20 -16.08 10.75
N ALA A 76 22.01 -15.03 11.55
CA ALA A 76 22.34 -13.64 11.19
C ALA A 76 23.73 -13.23 11.73
N LYS A 77 24.31 -12.15 11.17
CA LYS A 77 25.58 -11.54 11.64
C LYS A 77 25.61 -11.23 13.16
N HIS A 78 24.43 -11.05 13.77
CA HIS A 78 24.28 -10.90 15.22
C HIS A 78 24.65 -12.18 16.00
N SER A 79 24.48 -13.37 15.43
CA SER A 79 25.01 -14.62 16.00
C SER A 79 26.51 -14.61 16.06
N LEU A 80 27.16 -14.16 14.98
CA LEU A 80 28.61 -14.10 14.92
C LEU A 80 29.16 -13.23 16.06
N LEU A 81 28.48 -12.12 16.40
CA LEU A 81 28.87 -11.33 17.57
C LEU A 81 28.73 -12.11 18.86
N LYS A 82 27.61 -12.81 19.03
CA LYS A 82 27.34 -13.62 20.23
C LYS A 82 28.37 -14.75 20.39
N GLU A 83 28.66 -15.48 19.31
CA GLU A 83 29.59 -16.62 19.29
C GLU A 83 31.03 -16.18 19.53
N THR A 84 31.40 -15.00 19.03
CA THR A 84 32.74 -14.44 19.23
C THR A 84 32.85 -13.58 20.48
N ALA A 85 31.77 -13.30 21.21
CA ALA A 85 31.81 -12.45 22.40
C ALA A 85 32.44 -13.17 23.59
N GLU A 86 33.42 -12.53 24.23
CA GLU A 86 33.99 -12.97 25.51
C GLU A 86 32.96 -12.86 26.64
N ARG A 87 32.07 -11.88 26.55
CA ARG A 87 31.04 -11.64 27.56
C ARG A 87 29.78 -11.08 26.93
N MET A 88 28.62 -11.54 27.42
CA MET A 88 27.32 -10.99 27.06
C MET A 88 26.48 -10.78 28.31
N ILE A 89 25.94 -9.56 28.47
CA ILE A 89 25.05 -9.19 29.56
C ILE A 89 23.70 -8.82 28.97
N MET A 90 22.63 -9.42 29.48
CA MET A 90 21.25 -9.09 29.11
C MET A 90 20.44 -8.68 30.34
N PHE A 91 19.75 -7.54 30.26
CA PHE A 91 18.92 -7.03 31.35
C PHE A 91 17.78 -6.16 30.83
N PRO A 92 16.66 -6.03 31.57
CA PRO A 92 15.55 -5.20 31.14
C PRO A 92 15.85 -3.73 31.46
N VAL A 93 15.49 -2.85 30.53
CA VAL A 93 15.51 -1.38 30.74
C VAL A 93 14.10 -0.84 30.97
N ALA A 94 13.07 -1.56 30.50
CA ALA A 94 11.68 -1.29 30.79
C ALA A 94 10.91 -2.62 30.85
N ILE A 95 10.08 -2.78 31.89
CA ILE A 95 9.19 -3.93 32.06
C ILE A 95 7.77 -3.42 31.93
N PHE A 96 6.93 -4.12 31.18
CA PHE A 96 5.53 -3.76 31.00
C PHE A 96 4.62 -4.89 31.47
N GLU A 97 3.46 -4.50 32.00
CA GLU A 97 2.43 -5.41 32.48
C GLU A 97 1.43 -5.82 31.37
N HIS A 98 1.45 -5.12 30.22
CA HIS A 98 0.50 -5.33 29.13
C HIS A 98 1.16 -5.76 27.83
N GLU A 99 0.56 -6.73 27.13
CA GLU A 99 1.05 -7.34 25.89
C GLU A 99 0.82 -6.48 24.63
N ASN A 100 0.96 -5.16 24.70
CA ASN A 100 0.85 -4.33 23.50
C ASN A 100 2.19 -4.31 22.73
N LYS A 101 2.37 -5.28 21.82
CA LYS A 101 3.57 -5.37 20.97
C LYS A 101 3.88 -4.07 20.22
N THR A 102 2.87 -3.31 19.79
CA THR A 102 3.09 -2.03 19.10
C THR A 102 3.76 -1.00 20.01
N VAL A 103 3.36 -0.93 21.28
CA VAL A 103 4.00 -0.07 22.29
C VAL A 103 5.46 -0.48 22.48
N TYR A 104 5.75 -1.78 22.51
CA TYR A 104 7.12 -2.26 22.67
C TYR A 104 8.00 -1.85 21.49
N LEU A 105 7.51 -1.96 20.26
CA LEU A 105 8.22 -1.55 19.06
C LEU A 105 8.48 -0.04 19.02
N LEU A 106 7.51 0.77 19.47
CA LEU A 106 7.68 2.22 19.62
C LEU A 106 8.77 2.57 20.64
N ILE A 107 8.72 1.96 21.82
CA ILE A 107 9.70 2.25 22.88
C ILE A 107 11.09 1.73 22.49
N GLU A 108 11.19 0.56 21.86
CA GLU A 108 12.45 0.06 21.31
C GLU A 108 13.04 1.06 20.30
N GLN A 109 12.24 1.56 19.36
CA GLN A 109 12.70 2.54 18.39
C GLN A 109 13.19 3.83 19.05
N ILE A 110 12.52 4.29 20.11
CA ILE A 110 12.96 5.45 20.90
C ILE A 110 14.35 5.19 21.50
N PHE A 111 14.59 4.03 22.13
CA PHE A 111 15.90 3.70 22.68
C PHE A 111 16.98 3.57 21.59
N VAL A 112 16.67 2.93 20.46
CA VAL A 112 17.60 2.79 19.33
C VAL A 112 18.04 4.16 18.82
N CYS A 113 17.09 5.10 18.67
CA CYS A 113 17.40 6.47 18.27
C CYS A 113 18.20 7.22 19.35
N LEU A 114 17.70 7.27 20.58
CA LEU A 114 18.32 8.02 21.67
C LEU A 114 19.74 7.55 21.96
N LEU A 115 20.03 6.26 21.82
CA LEU A 115 21.35 5.71 22.12
C LEU A 115 22.19 5.45 20.89
N GLN A 116 21.67 5.75 19.68
CA GLN A 116 22.35 5.55 18.40
C GLN A 116 22.87 4.12 18.21
N THR A 117 22.09 3.11 18.62
CA THR A 117 22.54 1.71 18.59
C THR A 117 22.42 1.05 17.23
N TRP A 118 22.32 1.83 16.16
CA TRP A 118 22.38 1.36 14.78
C TRP A 118 23.75 0.80 14.43
N ARG A 119 23.79 -0.20 13.54
CA ARG A 119 25.05 -0.68 12.97
C ARG A 119 25.64 0.35 12.01
N ARG A 120 26.97 0.51 12.06
CA ARG A 120 27.69 1.42 11.16
C ARG A 120 27.54 1.07 9.68
N ASP A 121 27.49 -0.22 9.33
CA ASP A 121 27.39 -0.67 7.94
C ASP A 121 26.04 -0.36 7.28
N VAL A 122 24.99 -0.08 8.07
CA VAL A 122 23.69 0.35 7.56
C VAL A 122 23.76 1.73 6.89
N PHE A 123 24.69 2.59 7.32
CA PHE A 123 24.83 3.95 6.78
C PHE A 123 25.94 4.08 5.72
N ALA A 124 26.70 3.01 5.44
CA ALA A 124 27.83 3.03 4.53
C ALA A 124 27.43 2.69 3.08
N ILE A 125 26.43 3.39 2.51
CA ILE A 125 25.90 3.18 1.15
C ILE A 125 26.69 4.00 0.10
N ARG A 126 28.02 3.95 0.16
CA ARG A 126 28.88 4.50 -0.92
C ARG A 126 29.33 3.35 -1.84
N PRO A 127 29.68 3.59 -3.12
CA PRO A 127 30.28 2.56 -3.96
C PRO A 127 31.46 1.88 -3.25
N GLY A 128 31.48 0.54 -3.21
CA GLY A 128 32.48 -0.25 -2.45
C GLY A 128 32.26 -0.31 -0.93
N GLY A 129 31.32 0.47 -0.37
CA GLY A 129 30.96 0.46 1.03
C GLY A 129 30.23 -0.80 1.48
N SER A 130 30.32 -1.11 2.77
CA SER A 130 29.68 -2.30 3.37
C SER A 130 28.15 -2.28 3.25
N GLY A 131 27.52 -1.11 3.21
CA GLY A 131 26.10 -0.94 2.96
C GLY A 131 25.71 -1.25 1.51
N ALA A 132 26.52 -0.83 0.54
CA ALA A 132 26.30 -1.17 -0.87
C ALA A 132 26.45 -2.69 -1.11
N LYS A 133 27.46 -3.32 -0.51
CA LYS A 133 27.65 -4.78 -0.57
C LYS A 133 26.47 -5.52 0.07
N LEU A 134 25.98 -5.05 1.21
CA LEU A 134 24.80 -5.60 1.87
C LEU A 134 23.56 -5.55 0.96
N LEU A 135 23.31 -4.43 0.28
CA LEU A 135 22.17 -4.30 -0.62
C LEU A 135 22.30 -5.17 -1.88
N ALA A 136 23.54 -5.37 -2.37
CA ALA A 136 23.81 -6.29 -3.47
C ALA A 136 23.57 -7.76 -3.07
N GLU A 137 24.04 -8.17 -1.88
CA GLU A 137 23.85 -9.54 -1.37
C GLU A 137 22.41 -9.81 -0.92
N ARG A 138 21.73 -8.79 -0.39
CA ARG A 138 20.38 -8.90 0.18
C ARG A 138 19.53 -7.71 -0.27
N PRO A 139 18.98 -7.72 -1.50
CA PRO A 139 18.12 -6.65 -1.99
C PRO A 139 16.90 -6.36 -1.08
N THR A 140 16.44 -7.37 -0.32
CA THR A 140 15.37 -7.23 0.67
C THR A 140 15.73 -6.35 1.87
N ALA A 141 17.03 -6.09 2.11
CA ALA A 141 17.51 -5.21 3.17
C ALA A 141 17.28 -3.71 2.88
N ALA A 142 16.96 -3.33 1.64
CA ALA A 142 16.75 -1.94 1.24
C ALA A 142 15.76 -1.19 2.15
N ALA A 143 14.65 -1.85 2.50
CA ALA A 143 13.67 -1.25 3.39
C ALA A 143 14.25 -0.97 4.79
N ALA A 144 15.02 -1.91 5.36
CA ALA A 144 15.65 -1.75 6.68
C ALA A 144 16.65 -0.59 6.69
N VAL A 145 17.46 -0.51 5.64
CA VAL A 145 18.44 0.57 5.45
C VAL A 145 17.75 1.93 5.33
N ASP A 146 16.73 2.05 4.47
CA ASP A 146 15.94 3.28 4.31
C ASP A 146 15.35 3.77 5.64
N ALA A 147 14.77 2.86 6.44
CA ALA A 147 14.15 3.21 7.71
C ALA A 147 15.20 3.68 8.73
N ALA A 148 16.34 3.00 8.82
CA ALA A 148 17.43 3.43 9.68
C ALA A 148 17.94 4.83 9.30
N HIS A 149 18.11 5.11 8.00
CA HIS A 149 18.48 6.45 7.51
C HIS A 149 17.45 7.51 7.90
N TYR A 150 16.16 7.25 7.68
CA TYR A 150 15.10 8.18 8.04
C TYR A 150 15.12 8.52 9.55
N TYR A 151 15.16 7.50 10.41
CA TYR A 151 15.18 7.73 11.86
C TYR A 151 16.48 8.36 12.33
N LYS A 152 17.61 8.06 11.68
CA LYS A 152 18.88 8.75 11.91
C LYS A 152 18.78 10.25 11.58
N MET A 153 18.21 10.61 10.44
CA MET A 153 18.00 12.04 10.11
C MET A 153 17.10 12.72 11.14
N ALA A 154 16.00 12.06 11.53
CA ALA A 154 15.07 12.61 12.52
C ALA A 154 15.74 12.86 13.88
N ILE A 155 16.55 11.91 14.36
CA ILE A 155 17.25 12.06 15.63
C ILE A 155 18.44 13.03 15.55
N ASP A 156 19.12 13.14 14.40
CA ASP A 156 20.18 14.14 14.21
C ASP A 156 19.60 15.57 14.32
N LEU A 157 18.37 15.81 13.82
CA LEU A 157 17.65 17.07 14.02
C LEU A 157 17.28 17.32 15.50
N VAL A 158 16.89 16.27 16.23
CA VAL A 158 16.64 16.37 17.68
C VAL A 158 17.95 16.63 18.43
N ALA A 159 19.05 15.98 18.04
CA ALA A 159 20.36 16.17 18.62
C ALA A 159 20.83 17.62 18.46
N ALA A 160 20.70 18.20 17.27
CA ALA A 160 21.01 19.60 17.01
C ALA A 160 20.22 20.57 17.90
N LYS A 161 18.95 20.27 18.19
CA LYS A 161 18.10 21.10 19.07
C LYS A 161 18.35 20.89 20.56
N THR A 162 18.70 19.68 20.98
CA THR A 162 18.74 19.29 22.40
C THR A 162 20.15 19.20 22.98
N GLY A 163 21.17 19.25 22.12
CA GLY A 163 22.56 18.99 22.48
C GLY A 163 22.86 17.52 22.80
N TRP A 164 21.91 16.61 22.57
CA TRP A 164 22.09 15.18 22.84
C TRP A 164 22.61 14.44 21.60
N PRO A 165 23.93 14.15 21.48
CA PRO A 165 24.47 13.49 20.27
C PRO A 165 24.08 12.01 20.19
N GLY A 166 23.56 11.43 21.27
CA GLY A 166 23.28 10.00 21.37
C GLY A 166 24.35 9.24 22.15
N GLY A 167 23.94 8.15 22.79
CA GLY A 167 24.80 7.35 23.68
C GLY A 167 26.09 6.88 23.01
N VAL A 168 25.99 6.07 21.95
CA VAL A 168 27.15 5.47 21.27
C VAL A 168 28.14 6.49 20.69
N LEU A 169 27.70 7.73 20.46
CA LEU A 169 28.55 8.80 19.95
C LEU A 169 29.33 9.55 21.05
N ARG A 170 29.07 9.27 22.33
CA ARG A 170 29.79 9.85 23.46
C ARG A 170 30.86 8.90 23.97
N GLU A 171 32.05 9.42 24.22
CA GLU A 171 33.12 8.67 24.89
C GLU A 171 32.71 8.23 26.30
N SER A 172 32.04 9.11 27.04
CA SER A 172 31.54 8.82 28.40
C SER A 172 30.53 7.67 28.46
N PHE A 173 29.90 7.31 27.33
CA PHE A 173 28.96 6.19 27.29
C PHE A 173 29.66 4.82 27.32
N GLN A 174 30.94 4.78 26.96
CA GLN A 174 31.84 3.61 27.01
C GLN A 174 31.40 2.42 26.13
N VAL A 175 30.54 2.68 25.14
CA VAL A 175 30.15 1.71 24.11
C VAL A 175 30.25 2.34 22.72
N PRO A 176 31.28 2.00 21.94
CA PRO A 176 31.54 2.67 20.66
C PRO A 176 30.73 2.14 19.46
N PHE A 177 29.97 1.05 19.63
CA PHE A 177 29.25 0.39 18.52
C PHE A 177 27.82 -0.02 18.87
N GLY A 178 26.89 0.29 17.97
CA GLY A 178 25.53 -0.24 17.95
C GLY A 178 25.40 -1.47 17.05
N VAL A 179 24.40 -2.32 17.32
CA VAL A 179 24.15 -3.55 16.54
C VAL A 179 22.72 -3.71 15.98
N ASN A 180 21.82 -2.74 16.18
CA ASN A 180 20.50 -2.71 15.55
C ASN A 180 20.63 -2.53 14.03
N PHE A 181 20.03 -3.44 13.27
CA PHE A 181 20.11 -3.47 11.80
C PHE A 181 18.88 -2.87 11.11
N SER A 182 17.71 -3.07 11.70
CA SER A 182 16.41 -2.65 11.17
C SER A 182 15.65 -1.87 12.23
N SER A 183 14.80 -0.96 11.77
CA SER A 183 13.87 -0.24 12.65
C SER A 183 12.87 -1.23 13.25
N PRO A 184 12.70 -1.29 14.59
CA PRO A 184 11.65 -2.09 15.20
C PRO A 184 10.26 -1.78 14.64
N LEU A 185 10.02 -0.54 14.22
CA LEU A 185 8.74 -0.16 13.61
C LEU A 185 8.43 -0.86 12.28
N GLN A 186 9.41 -1.54 11.67
CA GLN A 186 9.17 -2.40 10.50
C GLN A 186 8.53 -3.74 10.86
N GLU A 187 8.70 -4.19 12.12
CA GLU A 187 8.04 -5.39 12.62
C GLU A 187 6.57 -5.14 12.96
N ILE A 188 6.14 -3.88 13.01
CA ILE A 188 4.73 -3.61 13.10
C ILE A 188 4.14 -4.03 11.75
N VAL A 189 3.36 -5.11 11.77
CA VAL A 189 2.51 -5.57 10.67
C VAL A 189 1.35 -4.59 10.49
N PHE A 190 1.63 -3.29 10.46
CA PHE A 190 0.81 -2.42 9.67
C PHE A 190 1.15 -2.77 8.24
N THR A 191 0.12 -3.10 7.47
CA THR A 191 0.15 -2.85 6.03
C THR A 191 0.97 -1.59 5.77
N GLU A 192 1.83 -1.66 4.77
CA GLU A 192 2.55 -0.51 4.29
C GLU A 192 1.61 0.71 4.31
N ARG A 193 2.03 1.81 4.95
CA ARG A 193 1.34 3.11 4.81
C ARG A 193 2.03 3.82 3.66
N PRO A 194 1.73 3.47 2.39
CA PRO A 194 2.43 4.09 1.28
C PRO A 194 2.16 5.58 1.31
N LEU A 195 3.23 6.38 1.19
CA LEU A 195 3.07 7.76 0.77
C LEU A 195 2.55 7.77 -0.66
N LEU A 196 1.38 8.36 -0.86
CA LEU A 196 0.79 8.60 -2.16
C LEU A 196 0.95 10.08 -2.52
N LEU A 197 1.49 10.34 -3.70
CA LEU A 197 1.55 11.65 -4.31
C LEU A 197 0.28 11.84 -5.12
N ARG A 198 -0.55 12.79 -4.74
CA ARG A 198 -1.79 13.13 -5.44
C ARG A 198 -1.54 14.25 -6.44
N LYS A 199 -1.97 14.07 -7.69
CA LYS A 199 -2.06 15.13 -8.69
C LYS A 199 -3.48 15.14 -9.26
N ASP A 200 -4.11 16.30 -9.27
CA ASP A 200 -5.41 16.46 -9.93
C ASP A 200 -5.15 16.94 -11.37
N THR A 201 -5.78 16.28 -12.34
CA THR A 201 -5.62 16.57 -13.77
C THR A 201 -6.93 16.42 -14.51
N TRP A 202 -7.05 17.12 -15.63
CA TRP A 202 -8.14 16.91 -16.58
C TRP A 202 -7.74 15.86 -17.61
N ILE A 203 -8.67 14.97 -17.95
CA ILE A 203 -8.53 13.98 -19.01
C ILE A 203 -9.68 14.15 -20.00
N MET A 204 -9.38 14.06 -21.29
CA MET A 204 -10.40 14.06 -22.35
C MET A 204 -11.03 12.67 -22.49
N ASN A 205 -12.35 12.60 -22.42
CA ASN A 205 -13.07 11.38 -22.75
C ASN A 205 -12.99 11.15 -24.27
N LYS A 206 -12.36 10.04 -24.69
CA LYS A 206 -12.20 9.73 -26.12
C LYS A 206 -13.53 9.48 -26.84
N GLN A 207 -14.57 9.07 -26.11
CA GLN A 207 -15.87 8.75 -26.70
C GLN A 207 -16.77 9.98 -26.83
N THR A 208 -16.80 10.83 -25.81
CA THR A 208 -17.69 12.02 -25.78
C THR A 208 -16.99 13.31 -26.17
N GLY A 209 -15.65 13.34 -26.17
CA GLY A 209 -14.86 14.56 -26.33
C GLY A 209 -14.90 15.49 -25.11
N GLU A 210 -15.61 15.14 -24.04
CA GLU A 210 -15.75 16.00 -22.87
C GLU A 210 -14.57 15.82 -21.89
N PRO A 211 -14.04 16.91 -21.31
CA PRO A 211 -13.06 16.81 -20.24
C PRO A 211 -13.71 16.39 -18.93
N TYR A 212 -13.01 15.58 -18.13
CA TYR A 212 -13.38 15.26 -16.76
C TYR A 212 -12.14 15.25 -15.86
N GLN A 213 -12.33 15.55 -14.57
CA GLN A 213 -11.24 15.58 -13.60
C GLN A 213 -10.96 14.20 -13.02
N ILE A 214 -9.67 13.89 -12.89
CA ILE A 214 -9.15 12.73 -12.16
C ILE A 214 -8.17 13.21 -11.09
N ALA A 215 -8.28 12.63 -9.90
CA ALA A 215 -7.20 12.60 -8.91
C ALA A 215 -6.34 11.36 -9.15
N GLU A 216 -5.09 11.58 -9.55
CA GLU A 216 -4.07 10.56 -9.73
C GLU A 216 -3.29 10.40 -8.42
N PHE A 217 -3.37 9.23 -7.79
CA PHE A 217 -2.60 8.86 -6.60
C PHE A 217 -1.47 7.92 -6.98
N ARG A 218 -0.26 8.46 -7.13
CA ARG A 218 0.94 7.68 -7.42
C ARG A 218 1.69 7.33 -6.15
N ARG A 219 2.03 6.06 -5.96
CA ARG A 219 2.91 5.65 -4.87
C ARG A 219 4.29 6.32 -5.03
N ALA A 220 4.77 6.97 -3.98
CA ALA A 220 6.04 7.71 -4.02
C ALA A 220 7.26 6.80 -4.25
N LYS A 221 7.29 5.63 -3.60
CA LYS A 221 8.35 4.63 -3.78
C LYS A 221 7.96 3.61 -4.84
N SER A 222 8.85 3.33 -5.78
CA SER A 222 8.71 2.19 -6.71
C SER A 222 8.72 0.86 -5.97
N LYS A 223 8.17 -0.19 -6.59
CA LYS A 223 8.29 -1.58 -6.14
C LYS A 223 9.17 -2.37 -7.09
N LEU A 224 9.78 -3.43 -6.56
CA LEU A 224 10.45 -4.44 -7.38
C LEU A 224 9.43 -5.50 -7.82
N ALA A 225 9.41 -5.80 -9.11
CA ALA A 225 8.59 -6.87 -9.65
C ALA A 225 9.10 -8.23 -9.18
N SER A 226 8.27 -8.94 -8.42
CA SER A 226 8.52 -10.33 -8.00
C SER A 226 7.37 -11.17 -8.52
N TRP A 227 7.65 -11.95 -9.56
CA TRP A 227 6.67 -12.82 -10.19
C TRP A 227 6.69 -14.19 -9.54
N ARG A 228 5.51 -14.70 -9.21
CA ARG A 228 5.32 -16.04 -8.68
C ARG A 228 4.51 -16.84 -9.68
N GLU A 229 4.99 -18.04 -9.95
CA GLU A 229 4.23 -19.01 -10.71
C GLU A 229 3.02 -19.46 -9.88
N ARG A 230 1.84 -19.43 -10.50
CA ARG A 230 0.59 -19.98 -9.96
C ARG A 230 0.06 -21.02 -10.93
N LYS A 231 0.13 -22.27 -10.49
CA LYS A 231 -0.57 -23.35 -11.16
C LYS A 231 -2.05 -23.18 -10.91
N SER A 232 -2.85 -23.19 -11.99
CA SER A 232 -4.31 -23.28 -11.87
C SER A 232 -4.71 -24.55 -11.08
N ALA A 233 -5.88 -24.53 -10.45
CA ALA A 233 -6.39 -25.69 -9.71
C ALA A 233 -6.50 -26.96 -10.59
N THR A 234 -6.68 -26.78 -11.91
CA THR A 234 -6.71 -27.87 -12.88
C THR A 234 -5.34 -28.29 -13.40
N GLY A 235 -4.27 -27.57 -13.05
CA GLY A 235 -2.91 -27.79 -13.54
C GLY A 235 -2.68 -27.44 -15.02
N LYS A 236 -3.74 -27.09 -15.78
CA LYS A 236 -3.70 -26.91 -17.24
C LYS A 236 -3.16 -25.57 -17.70
N SER A 237 -3.13 -24.57 -16.81
CA SER A 237 -2.58 -23.25 -17.10
C SER A 237 -1.67 -22.78 -15.98
N THR A 238 -0.56 -22.17 -16.37
CA THR A 238 0.36 -21.46 -15.50
C THR A 238 0.10 -19.97 -15.64
N ASN A 239 -0.29 -19.31 -14.55
CA ASN A 239 -0.37 -17.87 -14.49
C ASN A 239 0.80 -17.33 -13.67
N PHE A 240 1.38 -16.22 -14.08
CA PHE A 240 2.36 -15.50 -13.28
C PHE A 240 1.65 -14.36 -12.56
N GLY A 241 1.78 -14.29 -11.24
CA GLY A 241 1.23 -13.22 -10.42
C GLY A 241 2.33 -12.37 -9.80
N THR A 242 2.19 -11.04 -9.83
CA THR A 242 3.01 -10.14 -9.01
C THR A 242 2.12 -9.26 -8.13
N HIS A 243 2.55 -9.09 -6.89
CA HIS A 243 1.83 -8.28 -5.91
C HIS A 243 2.07 -6.79 -6.17
N VAL A 244 1.04 -6.10 -6.64
CA VAL A 244 1.12 -4.70 -7.07
C VAL A 244 1.04 -3.80 -5.86
N PHE A 245 0.05 -3.98 -5.00
CA PHE A 245 -0.20 -3.04 -3.92
C PHE A 245 -0.83 -3.74 -2.74
N SER A 246 -0.23 -3.53 -1.56
CA SER A 246 -0.88 -3.75 -0.28
C SER A 246 -1.03 -2.41 0.43
N GLY A 247 -2.20 -2.17 1.00
CA GLY A 247 -2.45 -0.97 1.79
C GLY A 247 -3.53 -1.22 2.82
N ALA A 248 -3.54 -0.39 3.86
CA ALA A 248 -4.50 -0.33 4.97
C ALA A 248 -4.84 -1.68 5.62
N SER A 249 -4.51 -1.83 6.91
CA SER A 249 -4.98 -2.97 7.67
C SER A 249 -6.46 -2.73 7.89
N LEU A 250 -7.26 -3.75 7.69
CA LEU A 250 -8.69 -3.69 7.92
C LEU A 250 -8.94 -3.99 9.40
N LYS A 251 -10.03 -3.44 9.96
CA LYS A 251 -10.37 -3.70 11.38
C LYS A 251 -10.63 -5.19 11.67
N ASP A 252 -10.97 -5.97 10.64
CA ASP A 252 -11.16 -7.43 10.70
C ASP A 252 -9.86 -8.23 10.46
N GLY A 253 -8.71 -7.54 10.35
CA GLY A 253 -7.40 -8.18 10.12
C GLY A 253 -7.02 -8.39 8.65
N GLY A 254 -7.89 -8.03 7.69
CA GLY A 254 -7.55 -8.08 6.26
C GLY A 254 -6.67 -6.91 5.78
N SER A 255 -6.43 -6.83 4.47
CA SER A 255 -5.79 -5.67 3.83
C SER A 255 -6.26 -5.51 2.38
N PHE A 256 -6.10 -4.32 1.80
CA PHE A 256 -6.18 -4.21 0.34
C PHE A 256 -5.00 -4.98 -0.24
N SER A 257 -5.25 -5.91 -1.17
CA SER A 257 -4.22 -6.63 -1.89
C SER A 257 -4.62 -6.71 -3.36
N PHE A 258 -3.81 -6.10 -4.22
CA PHE A 258 -4.02 -6.12 -5.65
C PHE A 258 -2.86 -6.84 -6.33
N GLU A 259 -3.22 -7.74 -7.23
CA GLU A 259 -2.28 -8.57 -7.96
C GLU A 259 -2.48 -8.39 -9.45
N MET A 260 -1.35 -8.33 -10.17
CA MET A 260 -1.34 -8.34 -11.63
C MET A 260 -1.01 -9.74 -12.09
N PHE A 261 -1.77 -10.22 -13.07
CA PHE A 261 -1.62 -11.57 -13.62
C PHE A 261 -1.22 -11.53 -15.10
N CYS A 262 -0.28 -12.37 -15.47
CA CYS A 262 0.09 -12.66 -16.86
C CYS A 262 -0.10 -14.15 -17.14
N THR A 263 -0.59 -14.48 -18.33
CA THR A 263 -0.69 -15.88 -18.82
C THR A 263 0.64 -16.40 -19.33
N GLU A 264 1.58 -15.51 -19.60
CA GLU A 264 2.92 -15.82 -20.10
C GLU A 264 3.97 -15.22 -19.18
N THR A 265 5.21 -15.73 -19.31
CA THR A 265 6.36 -15.16 -18.61
C THR A 265 6.50 -13.68 -18.97
N PRO A 266 6.58 -12.77 -17.99
CA PRO A 266 6.71 -11.34 -18.24
C PRO A 266 7.96 -11.02 -19.07
N ASN A 267 7.75 -10.48 -20.27
CA ASN A 267 8.79 -10.10 -21.22
C ASN A 267 9.03 -8.57 -21.25
N GLY A 268 8.46 -7.82 -20.30
CA GLY A 268 8.50 -6.35 -20.28
C GLY A 268 7.38 -5.70 -21.10
N ILE A 269 6.75 -6.42 -22.04
CA ILE A 269 5.62 -5.92 -22.83
C ILE A 269 4.34 -5.99 -21.99
N ASN A 270 4.00 -7.15 -21.41
CA ASN A 270 2.72 -7.35 -20.72
C ASN A 270 2.78 -7.14 -19.19
N GLY A 271 3.96 -6.83 -18.68
CA GLY A 271 4.25 -6.54 -17.28
C GLY A 271 5.75 -6.25 -17.09
N PRO A 272 6.16 -5.64 -15.96
CA PRO A 272 7.56 -5.37 -15.65
C PRO A 272 8.36 -6.68 -15.59
N LEU A 273 9.62 -6.63 -16.04
CA LEU A 273 10.55 -7.76 -15.93
C LEU A 273 10.80 -8.12 -14.46
N PRO A 274 11.02 -9.39 -14.10
CA PRO A 274 11.46 -9.77 -12.74
C PRO A 274 12.66 -8.92 -12.27
N GLY A 275 12.60 -8.41 -11.04
CA GLY A 275 13.63 -7.54 -10.47
C GLY A 275 13.60 -6.09 -10.95
N SER A 276 12.83 -5.74 -11.97
CA SER A 276 12.71 -4.35 -12.43
C SER A 276 11.76 -3.53 -11.54
N ARG A 277 11.97 -2.20 -11.54
CA ARG A 277 11.14 -1.26 -10.78
C ARG A 277 9.86 -0.92 -11.54
N PHE A 278 8.75 -0.80 -10.80
CA PHE A 278 7.49 -0.26 -11.31
C PHE A 278 6.82 0.65 -10.27
N TYR A 279 5.99 1.57 -10.75
CA TYR A 279 5.20 2.49 -9.92
C TYR A 279 3.72 2.10 -9.97
N VAL A 280 3.04 2.24 -8.84
CA VAL A 280 1.59 2.03 -8.74
C VAL A 280 0.90 3.37 -8.81
N THR A 281 -0.12 3.47 -9.64
CA THR A 281 -0.97 4.65 -9.75
C THR A 281 -2.43 4.25 -9.62
N ILE A 282 -3.18 4.99 -8.82
CA ILE A 282 -4.63 4.86 -8.67
C ILE A 282 -5.28 6.12 -9.22
N ASP A 283 -6.13 5.98 -10.21
CA ASP A 283 -6.85 7.08 -10.85
C ASP A 283 -8.29 7.08 -10.30
N VAL A 284 -8.75 8.20 -9.76
CA VAL A 284 -10.12 8.37 -9.26
C VAL A 284 -10.80 9.53 -10.00
N ARG A 285 -11.94 9.27 -10.64
CA ARG A 285 -12.78 10.33 -11.21
C ARG A 285 -13.44 11.15 -10.10
N LEU A 286 -13.29 12.46 -10.15
CA LEU A 286 -13.83 13.37 -9.14
C LEU A 286 -15.31 13.69 -9.34
N ASP A 287 -15.88 13.33 -10.50
CA ASP A 287 -17.33 13.40 -10.77
C ASP A 287 -18.09 12.14 -10.34
N TRP A 288 -17.40 11.17 -9.71
CA TRP A 288 -17.92 9.88 -9.26
C TRP A 288 -18.59 9.01 -10.33
N LYS A 289 -18.49 9.39 -11.61
CA LYS A 289 -18.94 8.55 -12.72
C LYS A 289 -18.00 7.36 -12.88
N PRO A 290 -18.45 6.24 -13.47
CA PRO A 290 -17.61 5.07 -13.68
C PRO A 290 -16.33 5.39 -14.47
N HIS A 291 -15.20 4.86 -14.00
CA HIS A 291 -13.96 4.87 -14.76
C HIS A 291 -14.07 3.87 -15.92
N SER A 292 -13.59 4.26 -17.11
CA SER A 292 -13.62 3.39 -18.31
C SER A 292 -12.82 2.09 -18.13
N LYS A 293 -11.89 2.09 -17.17
CA LYS A 293 -11.06 0.97 -16.74
C LYS A 293 -11.29 0.61 -15.27
N SER A 294 -12.52 0.80 -14.76
CA SER A 294 -12.90 0.55 -13.36
C SER A 294 -12.25 -0.70 -12.81
N TRP A 295 -11.65 -0.61 -11.62
CA TRP A 295 -11.09 -1.77 -10.95
C TRP A 295 -12.18 -2.77 -10.57
N ALA A 296 -13.30 -2.28 -10.02
CA ALA A 296 -14.34 -3.13 -9.45
C ALA A 296 -15.13 -3.91 -10.52
N CYS A 297 -15.18 -3.41 -11.76
CA CYS A 297 -15.93 -4.01 -12.87
C CYS A 297 -17.39 -4.35 -12.55
N LEU A 298 -18.00 -3.62 -11.60
CA LEU A 298 -19.39 -3.87 -11.18
C LEU A 298 -20.34 -3.58 -12.34
N PRO A 299 -21.52 -4.24 -12.40
CA PRO A 299 -22.53 -3.96 -13.41
C PRO A 299 -22.95 -2.49 -13.39
N GLU A 300 -23.47 -1.97 -14.50
CA GLU A 300 -23.92 -0.56 -14.56
C GLU A 300 -25.20 -0.31 -13.76
N ILE A 301 -26.00 -1.36 -13.54
CA ILE A 301 -27.23 -1.30 -12.75
C ILE A 301 -26.99 -2.01 -11.42
N GLY A 302 -26.83 -1.22 -10.36
CA GLY A 302 -26.60 -1.68 -9.00
C GLY A 302 -27.70 -1.26 -8.02
N PRO A 303 -27.76 -1.89 -6.83
CA PRO A 303 -28.80 -1.61 -5.85
C PRO A 303 -28.47 -0.47 -4.87
N TYR A 304 -27.28 0.13 -4.90
CA TYR A 304 -26.88 1.21 -3.98
C TYR A 304 -26.69 2.54 -4.70
N GLU A 305 -26.92 3.66 -4.01
CA GLU A 305 -26.86 4.99 -4.62
C GLU A 305 -25.44 5.37 -5.08
N ASP A 306 -24.43 5.06 -4.28
CA ASP A 306 -22.99 5.23 -4.55
C ASP A 306 -22.38 4.07 -5.37
N TRP A 307 -23.19 3.28 -6.08
CA TRP A 307 -22.69 2.17 -6.88
C TRP A 307 -21.65 2.58 -7.94
N ASP A 308 -21.90 3.69 -8.62
CA ASP A 308 -20.98 4.24 -9.62
C ASP A 308 -19.70 4.78 -8.98
N ARG A 309 -19.78 5.19 -7.72
CA ARG A 309 -18.63 5.60 -6.92
C ARG A 309 -17.64 4.44 -6.76
N ALA A 310 -18.12 3.24 -6.43
CA ALA A 310 -17.25 2.06 -6.37
C ALA A 310 -16.58 1.74 -7.72
N ASN A 311 -17.21 2.15 -8.82
CA ASN A 311 -16.69 2.03 -10.18
C ASN A 311 -15.86 3.24 -10.65
N SER A 312 -15.75 4.32 -9.87
CA SER A 312 -15.17 5.60 -10.33
C SER A 312 -13.65 5.63 -10.36
N TRP A 313 -13.00 4.54 -9.95
CA TRP A 313 -11.56 4.46 -9.83
C TRP A 313 -10.97 3.23 -10.50
N ALA A 314 -9.68 3.31 -10.81
CA ALA A 314 -8.91 2.27 -11.43
C ALA A 314 -7.47 2.28 -10.91
N ILE A 315 -6.77 1.15 -11.03
CA ILE A 315 -5.38 1.00 -10.60
C ILE A 315 -4.53 0.47 -11.75
N ARG A 316 -3.33 1.02 -11.91
CA ARG A 316 -2.36 0.62 -12.93
C ARG A 316 -0.96 0.46 -12.36
N ALA A 317 -0.20 -0.46 -12.95
CA ALA A 317 1.25 -0.55 -12.80
C ALA A 317 1.91 0.16 -13.98
N ASN A 318 2.92 0.99 -13.71
CA ASN A 318 3.69 1.72 -14.71
C ASN A 318 5.17 1.34 -14.61
N TRP A 319 5.81 0.99 -15.72
CA TRP A 319 7.21 0.57 -15.74
C TRP A 319 7.89 1.02 -17.04
N GLU A 320 9.22 1.06 -17.03
CA GLU A 320 9.99 1.33 -18.25
C GLU A 320 10.27 0.04 -19.02
N HIS A 321 10.12 0.08 -20.33
CA HIS A 321 10.50 -1.02 -21.20
C HIS A 321 10.96 -0.53 -22.59
N PRO A 322 12.21 -0.82 -22.99
CA PRO A 322 13.26 -1.50 -22.21
C PRO A 322 13.63 -0.77 -20.90
N PRO A 323 14.20 -1.44 -19.88
CA PRO A 323 14.64 -0.77 -18.65
C PRO A 323 15.61 0.38 -18.95
N ALA A 324 15.45 1.50 -18.24
CA ALA A 324 16.27 2.72 -18.41
C ALA A 324 16.16 3.39 -19.80
N SER A 325 15.20 3.01 -20.64
CA SER A 325 14.97 3.65 -21.94
C SER A 325 14.22 4.99 -21.85
N GLY A 326 13.62 5.28 -20.69
CA GLY A 326 12.65 6.37 -20.55
C GLY A 326 11.33 6.13 -21.29
N GLN A 327 11.14 4.96 -21.92
CA GLN A 327 9.88 4.57 -22.55
C GLN A 327 8.99 3.88 -21.53
N TRP A 328 7.94 4.57 -21.11
CA TRP A 328 7.02 4.06 -20.11
C TRP A 328 5.88 3.28 -20.72
N ARG A 329 5.52 2.18 -20.05
CA ARG A 329 4.34 1.36 -20.29
C ARG A 329 3.47 1.34 -19.05
N HIS A 330 2.18 1.09 -19.26
CA HIS A 330 1.29 0.79 -18.15
C HIS A 330 0.30 -0.33 -18.47
N ARG A 331 -0.21 -0.95 -17.42
CA ARG A 331 -1.30 -1.92 -17.50
C ARG A 331 -2.28 -1.73 -16.36
N TRP A 332 -3.55 -1.73 -16.71
CA TRP A 332 -4.66 -1.68 -15.77
C TRP A 332 -4.83 -3.02 -15.05
N ILE A 333 -5.15 -2.94 -13.77
CA ILE A 333 -5.43 -4.09 -12.91
C ILE A 333 -6.90 -3.99 -12.51
N GLN A 334 -7.61 -5.10 -12.66
CA GLN A 334 -9.04 -5.16 -12.42
C GLN A 334 -9.39 -6.40 -11.62
N TYR A 335 -10.55 -6.36 -10.98
CA TYR A 335 -11.06 -7.44 -10.17
C TYR A 335 -11.60 -8.57 -11.05
N PHE A 336 -11.09 -9.78 -10.86
CA PHE A 336 -11.40 -10.92 -11.73
C PHE A 336 -12.77 -11.55 -11.48
N THR A 337 -13.35 -11.33 -10.29
CA THR A 337 -14.56 -12.02 -9.84
C THR A 337 -15.60 -11.05 -9.25
N PRO A 338 -16.07 -10.05 -10.01
CA PRO A 338 -16.90 -8.94 -9.51
C PRO A 338 -18.21 -9.39 -8.85
N SER A 339 -18.70 -10.59 -9.16
CA SER A 339 -19.95 -11.14 -8.63
C SER A 339 -19.81 -11.92 -7.31
N VAL A 340 -18.61 -11.99 -6.71
CA VAL A 340 -18.42 -12.67 -5.41
C VAL A 340 -19.07 -11.83 -4.31
N LEU A 341 -20.07 -12.40 -3.65
CA LEU A 341 -20.74 -11.79 -2.50
C LEU A 341 -19.85 -11.83 -1.26
N ILE A 342 -19.94 -10.80 -0.43
CA ILE A 342 -19.34 -10.80 0.91
C ILE A 342 -20.10 -11.72 1.87
N ALA A 343 -21.42 -11.79 1.70
CA ALA A 343 -22.34 -12.63 2.44
C ALA A 343 -23.60 -12.87 1.61
N THR A 344 -24.20 -14.07 1.73
CA THR A 344 -25.36 -14.48 0.93
C THR A 344 -26.64 -13.72 1.29
N ASN A 345 -26.72 -13.14 2.48
CA ASN A 345 -27.87 -12.39 2.99
C ASN A 345 -27.82 -10.88 2.68
N VAL A 346 -26.83 -10.42 1.93
CA VAL A 346 -26.68 -9.00 1.55
C VAL A 346 -26.83 -8.86 0.04
N PRO A 347 -28.04 -8.60 -0.48
CA PRO A 347 -28.25 -8.53 -1.91
C PRO A 347 -27.44 -7.43 -2.60
N GLY A 348 -26.69 -7.79 -3.64
CA GLY A 348 -25.74 -6.91 -4.32
C GLY A 348 -24.52 -6.52 -3.49
N GLY A 349 -24.33 -7.12 -2.31
CA GLY A 349 -23.18 -6.93 -1.43
C GLY A 349 -21.92 -7.57 -1.98
N PHE A 350 -21.50 -7.17 -3.18
CA PHE A 350 -20.29 -7.71 -3.80
C PHE A 350 -19.04 -7.27 -3.05
N ASN A 351 -18.08 -8.18 -2.93
CA ASN A 351 -16.77 -7.88 -2.34
C ASN A 351 -16.06 -6.77 -3.14
N ALA A 352 -16.20 -6.75 -4.46
CA ALA A 352 -15.68 -5.68 -5.32
C ALA A 352 -16.27 -4.31 -4.98
N TYR A 353 -17.57 -4.24 -4.69
CA TYR A 353 -18.23 -3.01 -4.25
C TYR A 353 -17.74 -2.58 -2.86
N ALA A 354 -17.73 -3.49 -1.88
CA ALA A 354 -17.24 -3.21 -0.54
C ALA A 354 -15.78 -2.71 -0.53
N GLN A 355 -14.91 -3.33 -1.33
CA GLN A 355 -13.52 -2.89 -1.45
C GLN A 355 -13.39 -1.59 -2.24
N GLY A 356 -14.21 -1.39 -3.26
CA GLY A 356 -14.25 -0.16 -4.06
C GLY A 356 -14.57 1.07 -3.21
N ILE A 357 -15.66 1.03 -2.45
CA ILE A 357 -16.05 2.12 -1.55
C ILE A 357 -14.99 2.36 -0.47
N ARG A 358 -14.49 1.28 0.13
CA ARG A 358 -13.48 1.37 1.20
C ARG A 358 -12.15 1.95 0.72
N MET A 359 -11.73 1.63 -0.51
CA MET A 359 -10.55 2.22 -1.12
C MET A 359 -10.69 3.74 -1.23
N ILE A 360 -11.86 4.22 -1.68
CA ILE A 360 -12.12 5.67 -1.76
C ILE A 360 -12.09 6.29 -0.37
N HIS A 361 -12.76 5.68 0.61
CA HIS A 361 -12.73 6.15 2.00
C HIS A 361 -11.29 6.27 2.52
N TRP A 362 -10.47 5.27 2.26
CA TRP A 362 -9.07 5.25 2.67
C TRP A 362 -8.23 6.29 1.94
N LEU A 363 -8.34 6.42 0.61
CA LEU A 363 -7.56 7.38 -0.20
C LEU A 363 -7.85 8.83 0.17
N PHE A 364 -9.11 9.15 0.41
CA PHE A 364 -9.56 10.50 0.71
C PHE A 364 -9.61 10.79 2.21
N GLY A 365 -9.46 9.78 3.07
CA GLY A 365 -9.59 9.92 4.52
C GLY A 365 -10.99 10.39 4.93
N GLU A 366 -12.01 10.08 4.12
CA GLU A 366 -13.39 10.48 4.40
C GLU A 366 -14.06 9.50 5.36
N THR A 367 -15.05 10.01 6.08
CA THR A 367 -15.93 9.18 6.91
C THR A 367 -17.14 8.77 6.07
N PRO A 368 -17.53 7.48 6.05
CA PRO A 368 -18.75 7.04 5.38
C PRO A 368 -19.96 7.84 5.86
N THR A 369 -20.76 8.38 4.93
CA THR A 369 -22.08 8.96 5.25
C THR A 369 -23.07 7.93 5.73
N HIS A 370 -22.92 6.69 5.28
CA HIS A 370 -23.71 5.55 5.71
C HIS A 370 -22.78 4.36 5.96
N LYS A 371 -22.91 3.76 7.15
CA LYS A 371 -22.08 2.62 7.57
C LYS A 371 -22.85 1.33 7.36
N HIS A 372 -22.53 0.64 6.27
CA HIS A 372 -22.93 -0.75 6.07
C HIS A 372 -22.14 -1.63 7.03
N SER A 373 -22.82 -2.40 7.89
CA SER A 373 -22.15 -3.29 8.86
C SER A 373 -21.26 -4.36 8.21
N TRP A 374 -21.55 -4.70 6.95
CA TRP A 374 -20.81 -5.67 6.15
C TRP A 374 -19.65 -5.05 5.34
N ILE A 375 -19.47 -3.72 5.34
CA ILE A 375 -18.29 -3.06 4.76
C ILE A 375 -17.38 -2.64 5.92
N PRO A 376 -16.35 -3.44 6.26
CA PRO A 376 -15.46 -3.09 7.36
C PRO A 376 -14.67 -1.81 7.02
N ASP A 377 -14.53 -0.93 8.01
CA ASP A 377 -13.72 0.27 7.86
C ASP A 377 -12.24 -0.10 7.64
N ALA A 378 -11.55 0.69 6.81
CA ALA A 378 -10.10 0.69 6.77
C ALA A 378 -9.55 1.30 8.07
N TYR A 379 -8.39 0.81 8.54
CA TYR A 379 -7.70 1.43 9.67
C TYR A 379 -6.98 2.70 9.22
N GLY A 380 -7.46 3.85 9.69
CA GLY A 380 -6.92 5.16 9.35
C GLY A 380 -7.16 5.54 7.87
N ALA A 381 -6.34 6.46 7.37
CA ALA A 381 -6.38 6.98 6.01
C ALA A 381 -5.05 6.76 5.29
N ALA A 382 -5.06 6.90 3.97
CA ALA A 382 -3.85 6.94 3.16
C ALA A 382 -3.01 8.16 3.54
N PHE A 383 -1.68 8.00 3.55
CA PHE A 383 -0.79 9.13 3.73
C PHE A 383 -0.59 9.81 2.37
N VAL A 384 -1.31 10.91 2.14
CA VAL A 384 -1.35 11.60 0.84
C VAL A 384 -0.68 12.97 0.93
N LYS A 385 0.18 13.28 -0.05
CA LYS A 385 0.68 14.63 -0.30
C LYS A 385 0.23 15.08 -1.68
N GLN A 386 -0.45 16.22 -1.75
CA GLN A 386 -0.84 16.82 -3.02
C GLN A 386 0.37 17.52 -3.64
N MET A 387 0.67 17.17 -4.88
CA MET A 387 1.78 17.69 -5.66
C MET A 387 1.26 18.76 -6.61
N LYS A 388 1.83 19.96 -6.53
CA LYS A 388 1.61 21.04 -7.50
C LYS A 388 2.93 21.30 -8.22
N TRP A 389 2.92 21.19 -9.54
CA TRP A 389 4.07 21.58 -10.36
C TRP A 389 3.90 23.05 -10.72
N ASP A 390 4.86 23.87 -10.33
CA ASP A 390 4.97 25.24 -10.81
C ASP A 390 5.82 25.24 -12.09
N PHE A 391 5.18 25.56 -13.21
CA PHE A 391 5.83 25.56 -14.52
C PHE A 391 6.80 26.73 -14.70
N LEU A 392 6.64 27.82 -13.96
CA LEU A 392 7.48 29.01 -14.06
C LEU A 392 8.80 28.82 -13.30
N THR A 393 8.71 28.35 -12.05
CA THR A 393 9.87 28.14 -11.18
C THR A 393 10.51 26.76 -11.39
N MET A 394 9.84 25.86 -12.11
CA MET A 394 10.21 24.45 -12.25
C MET A 394 10.31 23.73 -10.88
N THR A 395 9.53 24.17 -9.90
CA THR A 395 9.51 23.58 -8.56
C THR A 395 8.30 22.68 -8.34
N ILE A 396 8.45 21.76 -7.38
CA ILE A 396 7.36 20.91 -6.90
C ILE A 396 7.01 21.33 -5.48
N ASP A 397 5.77 21.78 -5.31
CA ASP A 397 5.22 22.06 -3.99
C ASP A 397 4.39 20.88 -3.50
N PHE A 398 4.59 20.54 -2.23
CA PHE A 398 3.81 19.51 -1.55
C PHE A 398 2.89 20.15 -0.51
N ALA A 399 1.58 19.97 -0.70
CA ALA A 399 0.56 20.43 0.23
C ALA A 399 -0.24 19.25 0.82
N THR A 400 -0.93 19.50 1.93
CA THR A 400 -1.98 18.60 2.40
C THR A 400 -3.17 18.73 1.45
N PRO A 401 -3.81 17.63 0.99
CA PRO A 401 -4.94 17.71 0.08
C PRO A 401 -6.09 18.52 0.68
N VAL A 402 -6.59 19.52 -0.07
CA VAL A 402 -7.60 20.47 0.45
C VAL A 402 -9.03 20.09 0.05
N ARG A 403 -9.22 19.29 -1.01
CA ARG A 403 -10.55 18.98 -1.55
C ARG A 403 -10.90 17.51 -1.44
N LEU A 404 -11.95 17.25 -0.66
CA LEU A 404 -12.75 16.03 -0.69
C LEU A 404 -13.97 16.32 -1.57
N PRO A 405 -14.29 15.47 -2.56
CA PRO A 405 -15.56 15.63 -3.27
C PRO A 405 -16.73 15.43 -2.29
N PRO A 406 -17.91 15.98 -2.59
CA PRO A 406 -19.06 15.85 -1.71
C PRO A 406 -19.41 14.36 -1.54
N PRO A 407 -19.82 13.96 -0.32
CA PRO A 407 -20.14 12.57 -0.08
C PRO A 407 -21.47 12.20 -0.78
N ILE A 408 -21.55 10.95 -1.25
CA ILE A 408 -22.76 10.37 -1.83
C ILE A 408 -23.41 9.48 -0.78
N SER A 409 -24.74 9.40 -0.77
CA SER A 409 -25.47 8.43 0.05
C SER A 409 -25.09 7.00 -0.36
N ALA A 410 -24.83 6.12 0.60
CA ALA A 410 -24.69 4.68 0.32
C ALA A 410 -26.00 3.91 0.53
N ALA A 411 -27.13 4.61 0.58
CA ALA A 411 -28.44 3.99 0.76
C ALA A 411 -28.78 3.06 -0.40
N ARG A 412 -29.70 2.12 -0.14
CA ARG A 412 -30.23 1.26 -1.19
C ARG A 412 -31.19 2.05 -2.08
N ARG A 413 -31.03 1.93 -3.40
CA ARG A 413 -31.95 2.46 -4.40
C ARG A 413 -33.34 1.84 -4.25
N SER A 414 -34.37 2.64 -4.52
CA SER A 414 -35.75 2.14 -4.53
C SER A 414 -35.95 1.15 -5.69
N ALA A 415 -36.89 0.21 -5.51
CA ALA A 415 -37.23 -0.75 -6.56
C ALA A 415 -37.70 -0.05 -7.85
N ALA A 416 -38.47 1.05 -7.72
CA ALA A 416 -38.91 1.84 -8.85
C ALA A 416 -37.74 2.48 -9.61
N SER A 417 -36.74 3.02 -8.91
CA SER A 417 -35.54 3.60 -9.52
C SER A 417 -34.74 2.57 -10.31
N ILE A 418 -34.53 1.38 -9.75
CA ILE A 418 -33.80 0.30 -10.44
C ILE A 418 -34.57 -0.16 -11.68
N LYS A 419 -35.90 -0.34 -11.58
CA LYS A 419 -36.76 -0.68 -12.72
C LYS A 419 -36.70 0.38 -13.83
N ALA A 420 -36.77 1.66 -13.46
CA ALA A 420 -36.66 2.77 -14.40
C ALA A 420 -35.30 2.77 -15.10
N GLN A 421 -34.21 2.55 -14.35
CA GLN A 421 -32.86 2.43 -14.92
C GLN A 421 -32.77 1.24 -15.89
N MET A 422 -33.29 0.07 -15.54
CA MET A 422 -33.31 -1.11 -16.42
C MET A 422 -34.09 -0.89 -17.73
N LYS A 423 -35.10 -0.02 -17.73
CA LYS A 423 -35.90 0.30 -18.92
C LYS A 423 -35.22 1.32 -19.86
N GLN A 424 -34.06 1.88 -19.47
CA GLN A 424 -33.41 2.88 -20.30
C GLN A 424 -32.89 2.26 -21.60
N PRO A 425 -33.14 2.88 -22.78
CA PRO A 425 -32.86 2.27 -24.07
C PRO A 425 -31.40 1.85 -24.29
N GLN A 426 -30.43 2.55 -23.70
CA GLN A 426 -29.01 2.26 -23.89
C GLN A 426 -28.58 0.88 -23.36
N TYR A 427 -29.39 0.25 -22.48
CA TYR A 427 -29.09 -1.07 -21.94
C TYR A 427 -29.61 -2.22 -22.81
N LEU A 428 -30.43 -1.92 -23.83
CA LEU A 428 -30.99 -2.91 -24.76
C LEU A 428 -31.74 -4.06 -24.06
N LEU A 429 -32.32 -3.78 -22.88
CA LEU A 429 -33.09 -4.75 -22.11
C LEU A 429 -34.56 -4.73 -22.54
N GLU A 430 -35.10 -5.91 -22.83
CA GLU A 430 -36.52 -6.07 -23.14
C GLU A 430 -37.24 -6.83 -22.03
N GLY A 431 -38.57 -6.72 -21.99
CA GLY A 431 -39.41 -7.44 -21.02
C GLY A 431 -39.11 -7.12 -19.55
N VAL A 432 -38.53 -5.95 -19.25
CA VAL A 432 -38.20 -5.55 -17.86
C VAL A 432 -39.45 -5.52 -16.99
N ASP A 433 -39.44 -6.26 -15.88
CA ASP A 433 -40.58 -6.42 -14.97
C ASP A 433 -41.81 -7.11 -15.60
N GLY A 434 -41.59 -7.82 -16.71
CA GLY A 434 -42.58 -8.70 -17.32
C GLY A 434 -42.95 -9.90 -16.43
N PRO A 435 -44.06 -10.60 -16.73
CA PRO A 435 -44.46 -11.80 -16.00
C PRO A 435 -43.31 -12.82 -16.00
N PHE A 436 -43.15 -13.53 -14.88
CA PHE A 436 -42.20 -14.63 -14.83
C PHE A 436 -42.71 -15.73 -15.76
N GLN A 437 -41.96 -16.08 -16.80
CA GLN A 437 -42.48 -16.92 -17.87
C GLN A 437 -42.52 -18.40 -17.46
N GLU A 438 -43.73 -18.94 -17.28
CA GLU A 438 -44.00 -20.37 -17.09
C GLU A 438 -43.91 -21.11 -18.44
N LYS A 439 -42.69 -21.38 -18.93
CA LYS A 439 -42.38 -22.25 -20.10
C LYS A 439 -43.12 -21.97 -21.44
N VAL A 440 -42.35 -21.64 -22.47
CA VAL A 440 -42.72 -21.94 -23.87
C VAL A 440 -41.57 -22.75 -24.51
N GLY A 441 -41.75 -24.07 -24.65
CA GLY A 441 -40.89 -24.97 -25.44
C GLY A 441 -39.74 -25.69 -24.70
N HIS A 442 -39.09 -26.61 -25.43
CA HIS A 442 -38.09 -27.59 -24.93
C HIS A 442 -36.74 -27.01 -24.44
N ARG A 443 -36.54 -25.69 -24.45
CA ARG A 443 -35.35 -25.02 -23.88
C ARG A 443 -35.83 -23.97 -22.89
N GLY A 444 -35.78 -24.30 -21.59
CA GLY A 444 -36.36 -23.50 -20.52
C GLY A 444 -36.01 -22.01 -20.58
N ILE A 445 -37.01 -21.15 -20.38
CA ILE A 445 -36.87 -19.71 -20.42
C ILE A 445 -36.14 -19.26 -19.15
N VAL A 446 -34.95 -18.69 -19.33
CA VAL A 446 -34.13 -18.09 -18.27
C VAL A 446 -34.05 -16.59 -18.50
N CYS A 447 -34.09 -15.79 -17.43
CA CYS A 447 -33.94 -14.34 -17.56
C CYS A 447 -32.54 -13.96 -18.06
N ASP A 448 -32.36 -12.73 -18.54
CA ASP A 448 -31.09 -12.27 -19.13
C ASP A 448 -29.90 -12.41 -18.18
N THR A 449 -30.12 -12.17 -16.89
CA THR A 449 -29.08 -12.36 -15.86
C THR A 449 -28.62 -13.82 -15.81
N CYS A 450 -29.55 -14.76 -15.63
CA CYS A 450 -29.24 -16.19 -15.55
C CYS A 450 -28.66 -16.72 -16.88
N ARG A 451 -29.10 -16.15 -18.01
CA ARG A 451 -28.58 -16.51 -19.35
C ARG A 451 -27.12 -16.12 -19.54
N LEU A 452 -26.70 -14.99 -18.95
CA LEU A 452 -25.35 -14.43 -19.10
C LEU A 452 -24.37 -14.85 -18.00
N MET A 453 -24.89 -15.34 -16.87
CA MET A 453 -24.06 -15.84 -15.79
C MET A 453 -23.28 -17.09 -16.20
N ALA A 454 -22.05 -17.15 -15.72
CA ALA A 454 -21.07 -18.19 -16.00
C ALA A 454 -21.11 -19.35 -15.01
N PHE A 455 -21.96 -19.28 -13.98
CA PHE A 455 -21.93 -20.22 -12.86
C PHE A 455 -22.61 -21.52 -13.25
N ASP A 456 -21.85 -22.61 -13.14
CA ASP A 456 -22.37 -23.96 -13.26
C ASP A 456 -23.45 -24.15 -12.18
N ASN A 457 -24.70 -24.42 -12.62
CA ASN A 457 -25.80 -25.00 -11.85
C ASN A 457 -26.65 -24.11 -10.92
N THR A 458 -26.67 -22.77 -11.02
CA THR A 458 -27.73 -21.98 -10.31
C THR A 458 -28.98 -21.79 -11.18
N PRO A 459 -30.05 -22.57 -10.98
CA PRO A 459 -31.26 -22.46 -11.80
C PRO A 459 -31.93 -21.09 -11.66
N CYS A 460 -32.59 -20.65 -12.74
CA CYS A 460 -33.42 -19.45 -12.73
C CYS A 460 -34.75 -19.72 -12.01
N ILE A 461 -34.73 -19.76 -10.68
CA ILE A 461 -35.91 -20.05 -9.84
C ILE A 461 -36.65 -18.76 -9.49
N GLN A 462 -37.96 -18.71 -9.74
CA GLN A 462 -38.82 -17.61 -9.32
C GLN A 462 -38.86 -17.50 -7.79
N VAL A 463 -38.86 -16.28 -7.27
CA VAL A 463 -39.21 -16.01 -5.88
C VAL A 463 -40.73 -15.99 -5.77
N ALA A 464 -41.28 -16.76 -4.82
CA ALA A 464 -42.74 -16.87 -4.63
C ALA A 464 -43.43 -15.51 -4.65
N ASP A 465 -44.52 -15.42 -5.43
CA ASP A 465 -45.35 -14.22 -5.61
C ASP A 465 -44.63 -12.98 -6.15
N ARG A 466 -43.44 -13.15 -6.75
CA ARG A 466 -42.66 -12.04 -7.34
C ARG A 466 -42.26 -12.32 -8.79
N ARG A 467 -42.14 -11.23 -9.57
CA ARG A 467 -41.67 -11.24 -10.97
C ARG A 467 -40.14 -11.20 -11.08
N VAL A 468 -39.46 -11.93 -10.22
CA VAL A 468 -37.98 -11.93 -10.12
C VAL A 468 -37.48 -13.31 -9.75
N CYS A 469 -36.32 -13.70 -10.29
CA CYS A 469 -35.64 -14.92 -9.88
C CYS A 469 -34.75 -14.69 -8.65
N LYS A 470 -34.41 -15.77 -7.95
CA LYS A 470 -33.47 -15.74 -6.81
C LYS A 470 -32.14 -15.10 -7.15
N ASN A 471 -31.55 -15.40 -8.31
CA ASN A 471 -30.28 -14.81 -8.71
C ASN A 471 -30.37 -13.27 -8.86
N CYS A 472 -31.39 -12.76 -9.53
CA CYS A 472 -31.58 -11.31 -9.67
C CYS A 472 -31.81 -10.64 -8.31
N LEU A 473 -32.65 -11.23 -7.46
CA LEU A 473 -33.03 -10.65 -6.19
C LEU A 473 -31.94 -10.78 -5.13
N GLU A 474 -31.47 -11.99 -4.86
CA GLU A 474 -30.58 -12.33 -3.74
C GLU A 474 -29.11 -12.05 -4.07
N ILE A 475 -28.65 -12.28 -5.31
CA ILE A 475 -27.25 -12.02 -5.67
C ILE A 475 -27.06 -10.57 -6.10
N TYR A 476 -27.86 -10.07 -7.03
CA TYR A 476 -27.64 -8.72 -7.60
C TYR A 476 -28.47 -7.63 -6.92
N GLY A 477 -29.38 -7.97 -6.01
CA GLY A 477 -30.21 -6.98 -5.31
C GLY A 477 -31.25 -6.28 -6.20
N ARG A 478 -31.56 -6.83 -7.38
CA ARG A 478 -32.52 -6.25 -8.34
C ARG A 478 -33.96 -6.66 -8.03
N PRO A 479 -34.94 -5.77 -8.23
CA PRO A 479 -36.33 -6.04 -7.89
C PRO A 479 -37.12 -6.83 -8.96
N CYS A 480 -36.55 -7.02 -10.16
CA CYS A 480 -37.21 -7.67 -11.28
C CYS A 480 -36.21 -8.36 -12.23
N CYS A 481 -36.73 -9.23 -13.10
CA CYS A 481 -36.02 -9.80 -14.24
C CYS A 481 -36.21 -8.96 -15.53
N SER A 482 -35.38 -9.26 -16.53
CA SER A 482 -35.56 -8.88 -17.94
C SER A 482 -35.48 -10.12 -18.82
N TRP A 483 -36.10 -10.06 -20.00
CA TRP A 483 -36.33 -11.20 -20.89
C TRP A 483 -36.13 -10.77 -22.33
N THR A 484 -34.87 -10.66 -22.76
CA THR A 484 -34.51 -10.23 -24.11
C THR A 484 -34.52 -11.43 -25.07
N PRO A 485 -35.51 -11.56 -25.98
CA PRO A 485 -35.70 -12.79 -26.76
C PRO A 485 -34.52 -13.10 -27.68
N THR A 486 -33.87 -12.08 -28.22
CA THR A 486 -32.72 -12.19 -29.14
C THR A 486 -31.42 -12.59 -28.44
N LEU A 487 -31.37 -12.54 -27.10
CA LEU A 487 -30.16 -12.78 -26.35
C LEU A 487 -29.79 -14.27 -26.40
N ARG A 488 -28.65 -14.59 -27.03
CA ARG A 488 -28.16 -15.96 -27.13
C ARG A 488 -27.42 -16.41 -25.85
N ASN A 489 -27.49 -17.70 -25.55
CA ASN A 489 -26.77 -18.31 -24.42
C ASN A 489 -25.25 -18.20 -24.62
N ARG A 490 -24.51 -18.14 -23.51
CA ARG A 490 -23.03 -18.13 -23.50
C ARG A 490 -22.38 -19.35 -24.18
N SER A 491 -23.03 -20.52 -24.13
CA SER A 491 -22.51 -21.76 -24.72
C SER A 491 -22.58 -21.79 -26.25
N THR A 492 -23.32 -20.86 -26.86
CA THR A 492 -23.27 -20.66 -28.31
C THR A 492 -21.89 -20.12 -28.65
N GLN A 493 -21.11 -20.86 -29.45
CA GLN A 493 -19.78 -20.42 -29.91
C GLN A 493 -19.87 -18.96 -30.42
N GLU A 494 -19.02 -18.08 -29.87
CA GLU A 494 -19.02 -16.66 -30.20
C GLU A 494 -18.87 -16.43 -31.71
N ASP A 495 -18.16 -17.33 -32.37
CA ASP A 495 -17.94 -17.38 -33.82
C ASP A 495 -19.24 -17.45 -34.65
N LYS A 496 -20.38 -17.80 -34.04
CA LYS A 496 -21.70 -17.88 -34.69
C LYS A 496 -22.60 -16.66 -34.41
N MET A 497 -22.08 -15.65 -33.70
CA MET A 497 -22.81 -14.41 -33.43
C MET A 497 -22.43 -13.34 -34.46
N SER A 498 -23.42 -12.63 -34.97
CA SER A 498 -23.16 -11.41 -35.75
C SER A 498 -22.52 -10.32 -34.87
N PRO A 499 -21.80 -9.34 -35.46
CA PRO A 499 -21.25 -8.21 -34.70
C PRO A 499 -22.28 -7.50 -33.82
N ASP A 500 -23.49 -7.26 -34.34
CA ASP A 500 -24.57 -6.61 -33.58
C ASP A 500 -25.04 -7.43 -32.39
N GLN A 501 -25.10 -8.76 -32.53
CA GLN A 501 -25.43 -9.66 -31.43
C GLN A 501 -24.33 -9.66 -30.36
N ILE A 502 -23.05 -9.55 -30.76
CA ILE A 502 -21.93 -9.44 -29.81
C ILE A 502 -22.03 -8.13 -29.03
N VAL A 503 -22.32 -7.02 -29.72
CA VAL A 503 -22.55 -5.71 -29.10
C VAL A 503 -23.73 -5.77 -28.14
N GLN A 504 -24.90 -6.26 -28.58
CA GLN A 504 -26.09 -6.39 -27.73
C GLN A 504 -25.81 -7.22 -26.47
N ARG A 505 -25.20 -8.40 -26.63
CA ARG A 505 -24.84 -9.27 -25.51
C ARG A 505 -23.89 -8.59 -24.54
N ASN A 506 -22.86 -7.90 -25.04
CA ASN A 506 -21.88 -7.23 -24.20
C ASN A 506 -22.48 -6.02 -23.46
N THR A 507 -23.38 -5.27 -24.11
CA THR A 507 -24.14 -4.17 -23.48
C THR A 507 -25.02 -4.68 -22.35
N ILE A 508 -25.83 -5.72 -22.60
CA ILE A 508 -26.69 -6.34 -21.57
C ILE A 508 -25.84 -6.93 -20.44
N ARG A 509 -24.71 -7.56 -20.77
CA ARG A 509 -23.77 -8.10 -19.77
C ARG A 509 -23.16 -6.99 -18.91
N SER A 510 -22.77 -5.87 -19.50
CA SER A 510 -22.27 -4.69 -18.76
C SER A 510 -23.34 -4.17 -17.81
N ALA A 511 -24.58 -4.05 -18.28
CA ALA A 511 -25.71 -3.58 -17.49
C ALA A 511 -26.03 -4.49 -16.30
N LEU A 512 -26.03 -5.81 -16.48
CA LEU A 512 -26.58 -6.75 -15.50
C LEU A 512 -25.55 -7.56 -14.69
N ILE A 513 -24.37 -7.83 -15.24
CA ILE A 513 -23.42 -8.81 -14.69
C ILE A 513 -22.13 -8.16 -14.26
N CYS A 514 -21.38 -7.60 -15.22
CA CYS A 514 -20.11 -6.95 -14.98
C CYS A 514 -19.70 -6.12 -16.19
N ARG A 515 -19.05 -4.98 -15.94
CA ARG A 515 -18.44 -4.16 -16.98
C ARG A 515 -17.32 -4.93 -17.68
N PRO A 516 -17.06 -4.66 -18.97
CA PRO A 516 -15.99 -5.32 -19.70
C PRO A 516 -14.63 -5.04 -19.06
N ALA A 517 -13.80 -6.08 -18.96
CA ALA A 517 -12.41 -5.92 -18.58
C ALA A 517 -11.67 -5.12 -19.66
N ALA A 518 -10.72 -4.30 -19.23
CA ALA A 518 -9.74 -3.69 -20.10
C ALA A 518 -8.96 -4.79 -20.86
N PRO A 519 -8.56 -4.52 -22.11
CA PRO A 519 -7.58 -5.36 -22.79
C PRO A 519 -6.38 -5.61 -21.88
N ARG A 520 -5.86 -6.84 -21.89
CA ARG A 520 -4.73 -7.23 -21.03
C ARG A 520 -3.39 -6.67 -21.53
N ASP A 521 -3.35 -6.18 -22.76
CA ASP A 521 -2.15 -5.62 -23.35
C ASP A 521 -1.77 -4.31 -22.67
N SER A 522 -0.48 -4.13 -22.42
CA SER A 522 -0.02 -2.84 -21.90
C SER A 522 -0.15 -1.76 -22.98
N THR A 523 -0.42 -0.53 -22.56
CA THR A 523 -0.44 0.62 -23.47
C THR A 523 0.84 1.45 -23.29
N PRO A 524 1.53 1.84 -24.37
CA PRO A 524 2.60 2.84 -24.29
C PRO A 524 2.08 4.14 -23.69
N ILE A 525 2.86 4.78 -22.82
CA ILE A 525 2.54 6.12 -22.32
C ILE A 525 3.08 7.12 -23.35
N SER A 526 2.20 7.73 -24.15
CA SER A 526 2.62 8.67 -25.21
C SER A 526 3.16 9.99 -24.67
N THR A 527 2.94 10.28 -23.39
CA THR A 527 3.50 11.45 -22.71
C THR A 527 4.95 11.17 -22.34
N ARG A 528 5.88 11.77 -23.08
CA ARG A 528 7.26 11.99 -22.63
C ARG A 528 7.23 12.93 -21.42
N ILE A 529 6.91 12.41 -20.23
CA ILE A 529 7.33 13.06 -19.00
C ILE A 529 8.82 12.77 -18.92
N ARG A 530 9.64 13.68 -19.46
CA ARG A 530 11.06 13.70 -19.12
C ARG A 530 11.10 14.05 -17.64
N PHE A 531 11.15 13.03 -16.79
CA PHE A 531 11.70 13.22 -15.46
C PHE A 531 13.10 13.75 -15.70
N ILE A 532 13.38 14.97 -15.22
CA ILE A 532 14.75 15.47 -15.13
C ILE A 532 15.46 14.37 -14.35
N ALA A 533 16.34 13.64 -15.02
CA ALA A 533 17.12 12.58 -14.41
C ALA A 533 17.72 13.14 -13.12
N ASP A 534 17.74 12.34 -12.05
CA ASP A 534 18.59 12.61 -10.90
C ASP A 534 19.94 13.04 -11.49
N ARG A 535 20.29 14.33 -11.38
CA ARG A 535 21.65 14.74 -11.75
C ARG A 535 22.52 13.84 -10.89
N PRO A 536 23.38 12.98 -11.47
CA PRO A 536 24.38 12.30 -10.66
C PRO A 536 25.02 13.41 -9.85
N ALA A 537 25.08 13.23 -8.54
CA ALA A 537 25.78 14.16 -7.66
C ALA A 537 27.13 14.42 -8.35
N GLN A 538 27.26 15.58 -8.99
CA GLN A 538 28.54 15.97 -9.54
C GLN A 538 29.39 16.07 -8.30
N ASP A 539 30.36 15.18 -8.21
CA ASP A 539 31.48 15.29 -7.31
C ASP A 539 32.01 16.71 -7.49
N SER A 540 31.63 17.56 -6.54
CA SER A 540 32.20 18.88 -6.32
C SER A 540 33.63 18.62 -5.86
N LEU A 541 34.48 18.30 -6.83
CA LEU A 541 35.92 18.46 -6.72
C LEU A 541 36.16 19.92 -6.36
N MET A 542 36.66 20.10 -5.13
CA MET A 542 37.69 21.08 -4.77
C MET A 542 37.75 22.29 -5.72
N ALA A 543 37.03 23.35 -5.37
CA ALA A 543 37.38 24.69 -5.79
C ALA A 543 37.81 25.43 -4.53
N ASP A 544 39.11 25.66 -4.49
CA ASP A 544 39.94 26.56 -3.71
C ASP A 544 39.26 27.45 -2.65
N GLU A 545 39.90 27.44 -1.49
CA GLU A 545 39.95 28.53 -0.53
C GLU A 545 40.34 29.82 -1.28
N ASP A 546 39.45 30.81 -1.35
CA ASP A 546 39.77 32.21 -1.06
C ASP A 546 38.54 33.13 -1.21
N GLU A 547 38.56 34.19 -0.39
CA GLU A 547 37.64 35.33 -0.33
C GLU A 547 36.25 35.13 0.32
N VAL A 548 36.25 35.34 1.64
CA VAL A 548 35.07 35.79 2.41
C VAL A 548 34.77 37.25 2.05
N PRO A 549 33.60 37.60 1.50
CA PRO A 549 33.21 38.99 1.34
C PRO A 549 32.93 39.59 2.72
N ARG A 550 33.66 40.66 3.08
CA ARG A 550 33.30 41.52 4.22
C ARG A 550 31.93 42.13 3.93
N PHE A 551 30.95 41.79 4.74
CA PHE A 551 29.71 42.57 4.83
C PHE A 551 30.04 43.87 5.58
N GLU A 552 30.03 44.99 4.87
CA GLU A 552 29.94 46.31 5.49
C GLU A 552 28.55 46.46 6.11
N ILE A 553 28.53 46.73 7.40
CA ILE A 553 27.35 47.12 8.16
C ILE A 553 27.11 48.60 7.80
N PRO A 554 25.93 49.00 7.30
CA PRO A 554 25.64 50.41 7.11
C PRO A 554 25.43 51.05 8.48
N ASP A 555 26.17 52.13 8.72
CA ASP A 555 25.98 53.03 9.85
C ASP A 555 24.53 53.54 9.86
N SER A 556 23.84 53.34 10.98
CA SER A 556 22.56 53.97 11.25
C SER A 556 22.82 55.42 11.66
N GLU A 557 22.62 56.34 10.73
CA GLU A 557 22.54 57.78 11.01
C GLU A 557 21.29 58.07 11.86
N ASP A 558 21.55 58.80 12.94
CA ASP A 558 20.57 59.50 13.76
C ASP A 558 19.80 60.51 12.90
N ASP A 559 18.47 60.44 12.93
CA ASP A 559 17.61 61.55 12.51
C ASP A 559 16.63 61.85 13.66
N GLU A 560 17.03 62.84 14.46
CA GLU A 560 16.12 63.72 15.17
C GLU A 560 15.26 64.47 14.14
N SER A 561 13.94 64.39 14.28
CA SER A 561 13.09 65.53 13.92
C SER A 561 11.88 65.59 14.83
N ASP A 562 11.83 66.71 15.55
CA ASP A 562 10.66 67.29 16.19
C ASP A 562 9.45 67.29 15.25
N LEU A 563 8.25 67.17 15.82
CA LEU A 563 7.08 67.99 15.47
C LEU A 563 5.97 67.80 16.53
N ASP A 564 5.68 68.91 17.22
CA ASP A 564 4.44 69.39 17.87
C ASP A 564 3.56 68.49 18.76
#